data_AF-A0A2V5KBT7-F1
#
_entry.id   AF-A0A2V5KBT7-F1
#
_cell.length_a   1.000
_cell.length_b   1.000
_cell.length_c   1.000
_cell.angle_alpha   90.00
_cell.angle_beta   90.00
_cell.angle_gamma   90.00
#
_symmetry.space_group_name_H-M   'P 1'
#
loop_
_entity.id
_entity.type
_entity.pdbx_description
1 polymer ?
#
loop_
_entity_poly.entity_id
_entity_poly.type
_entity_poly.pdbx_seq_one_letter_code
_entity_poly.pdbx_strand_id
1 'polypeptide(L)'
;MGRKSKRLSKSIMMEELPYGRRVFDDGTEELFNRRYETIRRRGPGKSTVQVLQKFFYTDQNPPWEDDHVKSQCETALNIWRAE
;
A
#
# COMPACT_ATOMS: atom_id res chain seq x y z
N MET A 1 14.88 21.84 16.70
CA MET A 1 15.54 21.24 15.51
C MET A 1 15.39 19.72 15.56
N GLY A 2 14.93 19.13 14.45
CA GLY A 2 15.03 17.69 14.14
C GLY A 2 14.08 16.73 14.86
N ARG A 3 12.81 16.61 14.41
CA ARG A 3 12.07 15.35 14.63
C ARG A 3 12.87 14.27 13.90
N LYS A 4 13.63 13.45 14.64
CA LYS A 4 14.23 12.23 14.08
C LYS A 4 13.09 11.40 13.52
N SER A 5 12.89 11.40 12.20
CA SER A 5 11.99 10.46 11.55
C SER A 5 12.44 9.08 11.99
N LYS A 6 11.66 8.42 12.84
CA LYS A 6 11.87 7.01 13.18
C LYS A 6 11.90 6.29 11.84
N ARG A 7 13.08 5.81 11.41
CA ARG A 7 13.16 4.89 10.28
C ARG A 7 12.31 3.69 10.68
N LEU A 8 11.15 3.53 10.06
CA LEU A 8 10.35 2.33 10.20
C LEU A 8 11.25 1.15 9.83
N SER A 9 11.19 0.06 10.60
CA SER A 9 11.96 -1.12 10.22
C SER A 9 11.40 -1.70 8.93
N LYS A 10 12.22 -2.44 8.18
CA LYS A 10 11.80 -3.17 6.97
C LYS A 10 10.51 -3.95 7.22
N SER A 11 10.42 -4.67 8.33
CA SER A 11 9.23 -5.46 8.70
C SER A 11 7.98 -4.60 8.84
N ILE A 12 8.08 -3.43 9.49
CA ILE A 12 6.94 -2.52 9.64
C ILE A 12 6.51 -1.98 8.27
N MET A 13 7.46 -1.58 7.42
CA MET A 13 7.14 -1.10 6.08
C MET A 13 6.48 -2.16 5.20
N MET A 14 6.89 -3.43 5.32
CA MET A 14 6.27 -4.54 4.59
C MET A 14 4.81 -4.78 4.98
N GLU A 15 4.44 -4.46 6.22
CA GLU A 15 3.11 -4.69 6.78
C GLU A 15 2.20 -3.46 6.60
N GLU A 16 2.73 -2.26 6.82
CA GLU A 16 1.95 -1.02 6.88
C GLU A 16 1.91 -0.23 5.56
N LEU A 17 2.91 -0.38 4.68
CA LEU A 17 2.93 0.34 3.40
C LEU A 17 2.25 -0.48 2.30
N PRO A 18 1.42 0.17 1.45
CA PRO A 18 0.77 -0.52 0.34
C PRO A 18 1.80 -0.97 -0.68
N TYR A 19 1.85 -2.28 -0.91
CA TYR A 19 2.60 -2.89 -2.00
C TYR A 19 1.90 -2.71 -3.34
N GLY A 20 0.57 -2.74 -3.32
CA GLY A 20 -0.22 -2.50 -4.51
C GLY A 20 -1.68 -2.23 -4.18
N ARG A 21 -2.45 -2.08 -5.26
CA ARG A 21 -3.90 -1.99 -5.24
C ARG A 21 -4.50 -3.03 -6.18
N ARG A 22 -5.67 -3.56 -5.81
CA ARG A 22 -6.47 -4.41 -6.68
C ARG A 22 -7.90 -3.90 -6.74
N VAL A 23 -8.54 -4.09 -7.89
CA VAL A 23 -9.93 -3.69 -8.16
C VAL A 23 -10.70 -4.94 -8.54
N PHE A 24 -11.92 -5.06 -8.03
CA PHE A 24 -12.85 -6.15 -8.28
C PHE A 24 -13.98 -5.68 -9.22
N ASP A 25 -14.69 -6.63 -9.83
CA ASP A 25 -15.76 -6.32 -10.81
C ASP A 25 -16.95 -5.57 -10.19
N ASP A 26 -17.19 -5.74 -8.88
CA ASP A 26 -18.23 -5.01 -8.13
C ASP A 26 -17.83 -3.57 -7.77
N GLY A 27 -16.68 -3.10 -8.27
CA GLY A 27 -16.12 -1.79 -7.97
C GLY A 27 -15.43 -1.72 -6.60
N THR A 28 -15.29 -2.84 -5.88
CA THR A 28 -14.46 -2.89 -4.68
C THR A 28 -13.00 -2.61 -5.05
N GLU A 29 -12.34 -1.77 -4.27
CA GLU A 29 -10.91 -1.50 -4.40
C GLU A 29 -10.20 -1.84 -3.08
N GLU A 30 -9.04 -2.48 -3.15
CA GLU A 30 -8.24 -2.83 -1.98
C GLU A 30 -6.78 -2.40 -2.14
N LEU A 31 -6.23 -1.81 -1.09
CA LEU A 31 -4.79 -1.70 -0.90
C LEU A 31 -4.30 -2.94 -0.16
N PHE A 32 -3.22 -3.54 -0.63
CA PHE A 32 -2.60 -4.70 0.00
C PHE A 32 -1.11 -4.48 0.27
N ASN A 33 -0.60 -5.11 1.32
CA ASN A 33 0.80 -5.02 1.75
C ASN A 33 1.69 -6.03 1.01
N ARG A 34 2.99 -6.10 1.32
CA ARG A 34 3.93 -7.01 0.61
C ARG A 34 3.59 -8.50 0.81
N ARG A 35 2.87 -8.82 1.89
CA ARG A 35 2.32 -10.15 2.21
C ARG A 35 0.96 -10.43 1.58
N TYR A 36 0.46 -9.53 0.72
CA TYR A 36 -0.87 -9.62 0.10
C TYR A 36 -2.04 -9.56 1.09
N GLU A 37 -1.80 -9.03 2.29
CA GLU A 37 -2.85 -8.77 3.26
C GLU A 37 -3.50 -7.42 2.96
N THR A 38 -4.82 -7.35 3.07
CA THR A 38 -5.58 -6.11 2.85
C THR A 38 -5.26 -5.10 3.96
N ILE A 39 -4.71 -3.94 3.59
CA ILE A 39 -4.50 -2.80 4.48
C ILE A 39 -5.77 -1.95 4.56
N ARG A 40 -6.39 -1.70 3.40
CA ARG A 40 -7.62 -0.90 3.26
C ARG A 40 -8.48 -1.48 2.16
N ARG A 41 -9.79 -1.34 2.33
CA ARG A 41 -10.82 -1.73 1.36
C ARG A 41 -11.83 -0.61 1.21
N ARG A 42 -12.28 -0.38 -0.01
CA ARG A 42 -13.40 0.51 -0.39
C ARG A 42 -14.40 -0.26 -1.23
N GLY A 43 -15.67 0.06 -1.08
CA GLY A 43 -16.75 -0.58 -1.82
C GLY A 43 -17.42 -1.74 -1.07
N PRO A 44 -18.34 -2.45 -1.75
CA PRO A 44 -19.24 -3.41 -1.11
C PRO A 44 -18.53 -4.66 -0.57
N GLY A 45 -17.34 -5.00 -1.08
CA GLY A 45 -16.50 -6.09 -0.59
C GLY A 45 -17.14 -7.47 -0.78
N LYS A 46 -18.01 -7.62 -1.79
CA LYS A 46 -18.77 -8.86 -2.03
C LYS A 46 -18.12 -9.72 -3.10
N SER A 47 -17.43 -9.11 -4.05
CA SER A 47 -16.75 -9.84 -5.12
C SER A 47 -15.39 -10.36 -4.70
N THR A 48 -15.07 -11.55 -5.22
CA THR A 48 -13.75 -12.18 -5.19
C THR A 48 -13.08 -12.14 -6.57
N VAL A 49 -13.77 -11.67 -7.61
CA VAL A 49 -13.27 -11.63 -8.99
C VAL A 49 -12.47 -10.35 -9.17
N GLN A 50 -11.15 -10.50 -9.19
CA GLN A 50 -10.22 -9.41 -9.43
C GLN A 50 -10.14 -9.08 -10.93
N VAL A 51 -10.38 -7.81 -11.27
CA VAL A 51 -10.32 -7.33 -12.67
C VAL A 51 -9.07 -6.51 -12.96
N LEU A 52 -8.43 -5.92 -11.94
CA LEU A 52 -7.20 -5.15 -12.10
C LEU A 52 -6.29 -5.34 -10.89
N GLN A 53 -4.98 -5.39 -11.13
CA GLN A 53 -3.96 -5.34 -10.09
C GLN A 53 -2.81 -4.44 -10.53
N LYS A 54 -2.41 -3.52 -9.65
CA LYS A 54 -1.29 -2.60 -9.88
C LYS A 54 -0.39 -2.57 -8.66
N PHE A 55 0.92 -2.64 -8.88
CA PHE A 55 1.92 -2.54 -7.82
C PHE A 55 2.49 -1.12 -7.74
N PHE A 56 2.79 -0.66 -6.53
CA PHE A 56 3.48 0.62 -6.28
C PHE A 56 4.99 0.45 -6.27
N TYR A 57 5.48 -0.72 -5.87
CA TYR A 57 6.90 -1.05 -5.89
C TYR A 57 7.13 -2.54 -6.16
N THR A 58 8.38 -2.92 -6.32
CA THR A 58 8.85 -4.29 -6.54
C THR A 58 10.04 -4.58 -5.60
N ASP A 59 10.57 -5.80 -5.64
CA ASP A 59 11.77 -6.15 -4.87
C ASP A 59 13.04 -5.43 -5.35
N GLN A 60 13.01 -4.82 -6.55
CA GLN A 60 14.14 -4.04 -7.09
C GLN A 60 14.17 -2.59 -6.57
N ASN A 61 13.03 -2.07 -6.11
CA ASN A 61 12.89 -0.70 -5.64
C ASN A 61 12.04 -0.63 -4.37
N PRO A 62 12.41 -1.33 -3.28
CA PRO A 62 11.56 -1.40 -2.12
C PRO A 62 11.63 -0.13 -1.25
N PRO A 63 10.55 0.20 -0.52
CA PRO A 63 10.47 1.41 0.31
C PRO A 63 11.42 1.39 1.53
N TRP A 64 11.98 0.24 1.90
CA TRP A 64 13.00 0.16 2.98
C TRP A 64 14.42 0.43 2.49
N GLU A 65 14.64 0.55 1.18
CA GLU A 65 15.93 0.90 0.56
C GLU A 65 15.85 2.22 -0.22
N ASP A 66 14.66 2.63 -0.65
CA ASP A 66 14.40 3.87 -1.39
C ASP A 66 13.36 4.76 -0.68
N ASP A 67 13.83 5.89 -0.14
CA ASP A 67 12.99 6.88 0.55
C ASP A 67 11.97 7.57 -0.39
N HIS A 68 12.22 7.65 -1.70
CA HIS A 68 11.25 8.18 -2.67
C HIS A 68 10.08 7.20 -2.83
N VAL A 69 10.37 5.92 -3.03
CA VAL A 69 9.33 4.88 -3.12
C VAL A 69 8.52 4.83 -1.83
N LYS A 70 9.19 4.91 -0.68
CA LYS A 70 8.53 5.01 0.62
C LYS A 70 7.55 6.18 0.67
N SER A 71 7.99 7.38 0.30
CA SER A 71 7.15 8.57 0.29
C SER A 71 5.93 8.39 -0.62
N GLN A 72 6.09 7.78 -1.80
CA GLN A 72 4.96 7.48 -2.68
C GLN A 72 3.95 6.52 -2.05
N CYS A 73 4.43 5.47 -1.38
CA CYS A 73 3.56 4.51 -0.69
C CYS A 73 2.80 5.16 0.48
N GLU A 74 3.49 6.00 1.26
CA GLU A 74 2.89 6.78 2.36
C GLU A 74 1.83 7.76 1.83
N THR A 75 2.12 8.47 0.73
CA THR A 75 1.16 9.37 0.08
C THR A 75 -0.07 8.62 -0.43
N ALA A 76 0.12 7.48 -1.09
CA ALA A 76 -0.99 6.65 -1.56
C ALA A 76 -1.88 6.20 -0.39
N LEU A 77 -1.27 5.75 0.72
CA LEU A 77 -2.00 5.37 1.93
C LEU A 77 -2.74 6.55 2.57
N ASN A 78 -2.14 7.74 2.59
CA ASN A 78 -2.73 8.93 3.20
C ASN A 78 -3.89 9.50 2.39
N ILE A 79 -3.78 9.54 1.06
CA ILE A 79 -4.93 9.85 0.17
C ILE A 79 -6.08 8.92 0.52
N TRP A 80 -5.76 7.63 0.71
CA TRP A 80 -6.77 6.64 1.04
C TRP A 80 -7.45 6.82 2.40
N ARG A 81 -6.78 7.47 3.36
CA ARG A 81 -7.30 7.78 4.70
C ARG A 81 -8.12 9.06 4.75
N ALA A 82 -7.97 9.95 3.77
CA ALA A 82 -8.57 11.27 3.76
C ALA A 82 -9.96 11.32 3.10
N GLU A 83 -10.35 10.26 2.38
CA GLU A 83 -11.71 10.04 1.88
C GLU A 83 -12.48 9.08 2.81
#